data_AF-A0A7W7M9L6-F1
#
_entry.id   AF-A0A7W7M9L6-F1
#
_cell.length_a   1.000
_cell.length_b   1.000
_cell.length_c   1.000
_cell.angle_alpha   90.00
_cell.angle_beta   90.00
_cell.angle_gamma   90.00
#
_symmetry.space_group_name_H-M   'P 1'
#
loop_
_entity.id
_entity.type
_entity.pdbx_description
1 polymer ?
#
loop_
_entity_poly.entity_id
_entity_poly.type
_entity_poly.pdbx_seq_one_letter_code
_entity_poly.pdbx_strand_id
1 'polypeptide(L)' 'MLERGGTAGTLRADLPTAWMVSVFYQVVHGSAEEITAGRLAEDVGADRISTTVLAAFACPGERRQEPAAS' A
#
# COMPACT_ATOMS: atom_id res chain seq x y z
N MET A 1 -28.31 9.25 -12.78
CA MET A 1 -27.47 9.23 -11.56
C MET A 1 -26.53 8.06 -11.70
N LEU A 2 -25.32 8.32 -12.18
CA LEU A 2 -24.27 7.31 -12.16
C LEU A 2 -23.82 7.26 -10.70
N GLU A 3 -24.25 6.25 -9.96
CA GLU A 3 -23.65 5.89 -8.69
C GLU A 3 -22.19 5.52 -8.98
N ARG A 4 -21.31 6.53 -9.05
CA ARG A 4 -19.86 6.33 -9.04
C ARG A 4 -19.45 5.92 -7.64
N GLY A 5 -19.78 4.69 -7.27
CA GLY A 5 -19.18 4.02 -6.12
C GLY A 5 -17.70 3.76 -6.41
N GLY A 6 -16.82 4.32 -5.57
CA GLY A 6 -15.57 3.62 -5.23
C GLY A 6 -14.25 4.15 -5.79
N THR A 7 -14.12 5.39 -6.24
CA THR A 7 -12.77 5.92 -6.63
C THR A 7 -12.42 7.30 -6.08
N ALA A 8 -13.36 8.01 -5.46
CA ALA A 8 -13.07 9.24 -4.72
C ALA A 8 -12.88 8.88 -3.23
N GLY A 9 -11.72 8.30 -2.88
CA GLY A 9 -11.42 7.87 -1.51
C GLY A 9 -10.25 6.91 -1.32
N THR A 10 -9.65 6.38 -2.38
CA THR A 10 -8.71 5.23 -2.28
C THR A 10 -7.38 5.55 -1.60
N LEU A 11 -6.91 6.80 -1.66
CA LEU A 11 -5.65 7.21 -1.01
C LEU A 11 -5.94 7.99 0.28
N ARG A 12 -5.21 7.67 1.35
CA ARG A 12 -5.36 8.36 2.64
C ARG A 12 -4.88 9.80 2.53
N ALA A 13 -5.61 10.70 3.17
CA ALA A 13 -5.35 12.14 3.19
C ALA A 13 -5.20 12.68 4.63
N ASP A 14 -5.24 11.82 5.64
CA ASP A 14 -5.06 12.16 7.06
C ASP A 14 -3.61 12.48 7.44
N LEU A 15 -2.65 12.28 6.53
CA LEU A 15 -1.23 12.48 6.78
C LEU A 15 -0.60 13.44 5.74
N PRO A 16 0.45 14.20 6.13
CA PRO A 16 1.17 15.07 5.19
C PRO A 16 1.80 14.29 4.04
N THR A 17 1.81 14.85 2.83
CA THR A 17 2.47 14.24 1.66
C THR A 17 3.95 13.92 1.91
N ALA A 18 4.68 14.80 2.60
CA ALA A 18 6.09 14.58 2.94
C ALA A 18 6.28 13.31 3.81
N TRP A 19 5.31 13.02 4.69
CA TRP A 19 5.31 11.79 5.47
C TRP A 19 5.12 10.56 4.58
N MET A 20 4.17 10.60 3.65
CA MET A 20 3.92 9.49 2.71
C MET A 20 5.12 9.20 1.82
N VAL A 21 5.79 10.24 1.32
CA VAL A 21 7.05 10.10 0.55
C VAL A 21 8.14 9.45 1.39
N SER A 22 8.25 9.81 2.67
CA SER A 22 9.21 9.19 3.59
C SER A 22 8.93 7.70 3.77
N VAL A 23 7.66 7.32 3.94
CA VAL A 23 7.24 5.91 4.03
C VAL A 23 7.59 5.13 2.76
N PHE A 24 7.34 5.71 1.58
CA PHE A 24 7.72 5.09 0.31
C PHE A 24 9.22 4.78 0.24
N TYR A 25 10.08 5.76 0.56
CA TYR A 25 11.53 5.56 0.54
C TYR A 25 11.97 4.47 1.52
N GLN A 26 11.38 4.42 2.72
CA GLN A 26 11.69 3.38 3.70
C GLN A 26 11.33 1.98 3.18
N VAL A 27 10.17 1.81 2.54
CA VAL A 27 9.76 0.52 1.95
C VAL A 27 10.70 0.09 0.84
N VAL A 28 11.07 1.00 -0.07
CA VAL A 28 12.00 0.70 -1.18
C VAL A 28 13.37 0.34 -0.64
N HIS A 29 13.91 1.13 0.28
CA HIS A 29 15.24 0.90 0.84
C HIS A 29 15.31 -0.42 1.62
N GLY A 30 14.37 -0.65 2.54
CA GLY A 30 14.32 -1.91 3.29
C GLY A 30 14.15 -3.12 2.37
N SER A 31 13.35 -3.02 1.31
CA SER A 31 13.19 -4.12 0.36
C SER A 31 14.47 -4.41 -0.43
N ALA A 32 15.24 -3.38 -0.79
CA ALA A 32 16.54 -3.55 -1.42
C ALA A 32 17.54 -4.25 -0.48
N GLU A 33 17.51 -3.93 0.81
CA GLU A 33 18.31 -4.65 1.82
C GLU A 33 17.90 -6.12 1.94
N GLU A 34 16.60 -6.42 1.94
CA GLU A 34 16.09 -7.80 1.99
C GLU A 34 16.50 -8.62 0.75
N ILE A 35 16.47 -8.02 -0.44
CA ILE A 35 16.91 -8.65 -1.69
C ILE A 35 18.42 -8.90 -1.65
N THR A 36 19.19 -7.88 -1.26
CA THR A 36 20.66 -7.98 -1.15
C THR A 36 21.08 -9.07 -0.15
N ALA A 37 20.32 -9.22 0.94
CA ALA A 37 20.55 -10.25 1.94
C ALA A 37 20.03 -11.64 1.54
N GLY A 38 19.41 -11.79 0.36
CA GLY A 38 18.84 -13.05 -0.12
C GLY A 38 17.60 -13.53 0.64
N ARG A 39 16.98 -12.65 1.46
CA ARG A 39 15.75 -12.95 2.20
C ARG A 39 14.49 -12.74 1.35
N LEU A 40 14.60 -11.88 0.33
CA LEU A 40 13.54 -11.60 -0.63
C LEU A 40 14.02 -11.92 -2.04
N ALA A 41 13.24 -12.75 -2.76
CA ALA A 41 13.51 -13.05 -4.16
C ALA A 41 13.25 -11.81 -5.03
N GLU A 42 14.16 -11.53 -5.97
CA GLU A 42 14.15 -10.32 -6.80
C GLU A 42 12.92 -10.23 -7.71
N ASP A 43 12.47 -11.37 -8.26
CA ASP A 43 11.29 -11.51 -9.09
C ASP A 43 9.98 -11.21 -8.35
N VAL A 44 9.93 -11.52 -7.05
CA VAL A 44 8.79 -11.23 -6.17
C VAL A 44 8.90 -9.83 -5.52
N GLY A 45 10.09 -9.24 -5.53
CA GLY A 45 10.40 -7.98 -4.85
C GLY A 45 9.55 -6.81 -5.34
N ALA A 46 9.47 -6.62 -6.66
CA ALA A 46 8.75 -5.50 -7.26
C ALA A 46 7.24 -5.51 -6.93
N ASP A 47 6.62 -6.70 -6.99
CA ASP A 47 5.20 -6.87 -6.68
C ASP A 47 4.90 -6.65 -5.19
N ARG A 48 5.76 -7.19 -4.31
CA ARG A 48 5.62 -7.00 -2.86
C ARG A 48 5.81 -5.55 -2.43
N ILE A 49 6.78 -4.84 -3.02
CA ILE A 49 6.98 -3.40 -2.78
C ILE A 49 5.71 -2.64 -3.16
N SER A 50 5.20 -2.88 -4.37
CA SER A 50 4.01 -2.19 -4.89
C SER A 50 2.78 -2.45 -4.02
N THR A 51 2.52 -3.71 -3.68
CA THR A 51 1.41 -4.11 -2.79
C THR A 51 1.53 -3.48 -1.41
N THR A 52 2.74 -3.41 -0.85
CA THR A 52 2.99 -2.82 0.47
C THR A 52 2.74 -1.31 0.45
N VAL A 53 3.23 -0.60 -0.57
CA VAL A 53 3.02 0.85 -0.72
C VAL A 53 1.53 1.16 -0.92
N LEU A 54 0.84 0.42 -1.79
CA LEU A 54 -0.60 0.59 -2.01
C LEU A 54 -1.39 0.36 -0.72
N ALA A 55 -1.06 -0.69 0.04
CA ALA A 55 -1.71 -0.97 1.31
C ALA A 55 -1.44 0.10 2.38
N ALA A 56 -0.23 0.68 2.40
CA ALA A 56 0.14 1.75 3.33
C ALA A 56 -0.57 3.08 2.99
N PHE A 57 -0.82 3.32 1.70
CA PHE A 57 -1.42 4.54 1.20
C PHE A 57 -2.95 4.46 1.15
N ALA A 58 -3.54 3.29 1.36
CA ALA A 58 -4.98 3.12 1.41
C ALA A 58 -5.61 3.89 2.59
N CYS A 59 -6.81 4.44 2.37
CA CYS A 59 -7.56 5.13 3.40
C CYS A 59 -7.91 4.18 4.57
N PRO A 60 -7.71 4.60 5.83
CA PRO A 60 -8.09 3.82 7.01
C PRO A 60 -9.63 3.75 7.13
N GLY A 61 -10.23 2.76 6.48
CA GLY A 61 -11.69 2.54 6.51
C GLY A 61 -12.17 1.53 5.47
N GLU A 62 -11.43 1.34 4.38
CA GLU A 62 -11.80 0.39 3.31
C GLU A 62 -11.32 -1.05 3.58
N ARG A 63 -10.49 -1.29 4.60
CA ARG A 63 -9.91 -2.63 4.88
C ARG A 63 -10.78 -3.59 5.71
N ARG A 64 -12.10 -3.38 5.78
CA ARG A 64 -13.04 -4.38 6.33
C ARG A 64 -14.48 -4.14 5.84
N GLN A 65 -14.83 -4.70 4.69
CA GLN A 65 -16.18 -5.23 4.47
C GLN A 65 -16.03 -6.74 4.30
N GLU A 66 -16.00 -7.44 5.43
CA GLU A 66 -16.16 -8.89 5.47
C GLU A 66 -17.64 -9.18 5.14
N PRO A 67 -17.96 -10.02 4.14
CA PRO A 67 -19.36 -10.31 3.85
C PRO A 67 -19.95 -11.01 5.06
N ALA A 68 -20.98 -10.41 5.66
CA ALA A 68 -21.79 -11.07 6.67
C ALA A 68 -22.33 -12.36 6.05
N ALA A 69 -21.81 -13.50 6.51
CA ALA A 69 -22.34 -14.80 6.17
C ALA A 69 -23.83 -14.82 6.50
N SER A 70 -24.66 -15.10 5.50
CA SER A 70 -26.08 -15.49 5.66
C SER A 70 -26.19 -16.99 5.53
#